data_AF-A0A366MGE3-F1
#
_entry.id   AF-A0A366MGE3-F1
#
_cell.length_a   1.000
_cell.length_b   1.000
_cell.length_c   1.000
_cell.angle_alpha   90.00
_cell.angle_beta   90.00
_cell.angle_gamma   90.00
#
_symmetry.space_group_name_H-M   'P 1'
#
loop_
_entity.id
_entity.type
_entity.pdbx_description
1 polymer ?
#
loop_
_entity_poly.entity_id
_entity_poly.type
_entity_poly.pdbx_seq_one_letter_code
_entity_poly.pdbx_strand_id
1 'polypeptide(L)'
;MISSAGCVSTSQNIVGTWTSEKLTDFPASNVTQIVIVFNPGGKDTETWVYDDGADYVSNMSWIKNEDGSYAYAYDSWLTTISEDGMYAADEDGRTFFRDAGDPLAGYVGTWTALDVYEYNGMLYTIKNEIYANCTGLSFWTNQYGVADKPWEMVWYPYKENTYINYYKEALIHFTILPD
;
A
#
# COMPACT_ATOMS: atom_id res chain seq x y z
N MET A 1 -0.06 26.26 -5.59
CA MET A 1 0.87 25.42 -4.79
C MET A 1 0.14 24.19 -4.31
N ILE A 2 0.62 22.99 -4.65
CA ILE A 2 -0.11 21.77 -4.30
C ILE A 2 0.60 21.06 -3.16
N SER A 3 -0.15 20.60 -2.15
CA SER A 3 0.40 19.90 -1.00
C SER A 3 -0.23 18.51 -0.89
N SER A 4 0.61 17.49 -0.86
CA SER A 4 0.25 16.16 -0.40
C SER A 4 1.44 15.58 0.35
N ALA A 5 1.21 15.06 1.56
CA ALA A 5 2.27 14.56 2.45
C ALA A 5 3.45 15.53 2.67
N GLY A 6 3.22 16.85 2.61
CA GLY A 6 4.26 17.87 2.77
C GLY A 6 5.12 18.12 1.52
N CYS A 7 4.82 17.47 0.39
CA CYS A 7 5.49 17.68 -0.89
C CYS A 7 4.82 18.77 -1.72
N VAL A 8 5.63 19.58 -2.41
CA VAL A 8 5.17 20.63 -3.33
C VAL A 8 5.68 20.37 -4.75
N SER A 9 4.83 20.59 -5.75
CA SER A 9 5.21 20.61 -7.16
C SER A 9 5.09 22.01 -7.76
N THR A 10 5.97 22.30 -8.72
CA THR A 10 5.93 23.52 -9.56
C THR A 10 5.02 23.35 -10.78
N SER A 11 4.42 22.17 -10.98
CA SER A 11 3.46 21.87 -12.05
C SER A 11 2.03 22.19 -11.61
N GLN A 12 1.20 22.72 -12.51
CA GLN A 12 -0.26 22.82 -12.30
C GLN A 12 -1.00 21.49 -12.60
N ASN A 13 -0.27 20.44 -12.99
CA ASN A 13 -0.78 19.09 -13.21
C ASN A 13 -0.20 18.15 -12.14
N ILE A 14 -0.93 17.08 -11.80
CA ILE A 14 -0.46 16.06 -10.87
C ILE A 14 0.85 15.41 -11.35
N VAL A 15 0.95 15.16 -12.67
CA VAL A 15 2.14 14.58 -13.31
C VAL A 15 3.35 15.47 -13.10
N GLY A 16 4.42 14.88 -12.55
CA GLY A 16 5.67 15.55 -12.24
C GLY A 16 6.29 15.04 -10.94
N THR A 17 7.41 15.65 -10.57
CA THR A 17 8.10 15.40 -9.30
C THR A 17 7.67 16.43 -8.26
N TRP A 18 7.39 15.93 -7.07
CA TRP A 18 6.92 16.66 -5.91
C TRP A 18 7.90 16.38 -4.79
N THR A 19 8.40 17.42 -4.15
CA THR A 19 9.46 17.27 -3.16
C THR A 19 9.07 18.01 -1.90
N SER A 20 9.24 17.36 -0.75
CA SER A 20 9.05 18.01 0.54
C SER A 20 10.14 19.03 0.79
N GLU A 21 9.83 20.04 1.61
CA GLU A 21 10.88 20.75 2.32
C GLU A 21 11.67 19.79 3.21
N LYS A 22 12.83 20.24 3.69
CA LYS A 22 13.64 19.43 4.61
C LYS A 22 12.82 19.13 5.87
N LEU A 23 12.62 17.85 6.14
CA LEU A 23 11.88 17.38 7.29
C LEU A 23 12.75 17.51 8.55
N THR A 24 12.21 18.15 9.57
CA THR A 24 12.89 18.37 10.86
C THR A 24 12.14 17.76 12.04
N ASP A 25 10.83 17.56 11.91
CA ASP A 25 9.94 16.98 12.92
C ASP A 25 9.08 15.85 12.31
N PHE A 26 9.71 14.85 11.69
CA PHE A 26 9.02 13.69 11.11
C PHE A 26 9.09 12.46 12.05
N PRO A 27 8.04 11.61 12.12
CA PRO A 27 8.02 10.44 13.02
C PRO A 27 9.18 9.45 12.82
N ALA A 28 9.72 9.36 11.61
CA ALA A 28 10.98 8.69 11.33
C ALA A 28 12.11 9.73 11.28
N SER A 29 12.82 9.91 12.39
CA SER A 29 13.75 11.03 12.60
C SER A 29 14.97 11.06 11.67
N ASN A 30 15.29 9.93 11.03
CA ASN A 30 16.36 9.79 10.05
C ASN A 30 15.90 10.09 8.62
N VAL A 31 14.60 10.28 8.37
CA VAL A 31 14.08 10.70 7.07
C VAL A 31 14.22 12.21 6.95
N THR A 32 14.97 12.65 5.94
CA THR A 32 15.29 14.07 5.72
C THR A 32 14.40 14.72 4.67
N GLN A 33 13.85 13.92 3.75
CA GLN A 33 13.05 14.40 2.63
C GLN A 33 12.15 13.28 2.07
N ILE A 34 10.99 13.68 1.55
CA ILE A 34 10.10 12.81 0.77
C ILE A 34 10.05 13.34 -0.67
N VAL A 35 10.14 12.43 -1.64
CA VAL A 35 10.04 12.72 -3.06
C VAL A 35 8.95 11.84 -3.68
N ILE A 36 7.92 12.47 -4.24
CA ILE A 36 6.83 11.80 -4.93
C ILE A 36 6.94 12.06 -6.44
N VAL A 37 6.82 11.03 -7.26
CA VAL A 37 6.83 11.12 -8.72
C VAL A 37 5.54 10.54 -9.27
N PHE A 38 4.72 11.39 -9.89
CA PHE A 38 3.55 10.97 -10.65
C PHE A 38 3.89 10.94 -12.15
N ASN A 39 3.83 9.77 -12.76
CA ASN A 39 4.17 9.53 -14.16
C ASN A 39 2.92 9.45 -15.05
N PRO A 40 3.00 9.91 -16.32
CA PRO A 40 1.94 9.71 -17.30
C PRO A 40 2.00 8.26 -17.81
N GLY A 41 1.50 7.31 -17.01
CA GLY A 41 1.59 5.88 -17.33
C GLY A 41 1.39 4.91 -16.16
N GLY A 42 1.14 5.42 -14.95
CA GLY A 42 0.65 4.60 -13.83
C GLY A 42 1.70 3.79 -13.07
N LYS A 43 2.99 4.13 -13.20
CA LYS A 43 4.02 3.67 -12.26
C LYS A 43 4.53 4.88 -11.50
N ASP A 44 3.83 5.24 -10.44
CA ASP A 44 4.16 6.38 -9.60
C ASP A 44 5.02 5.90 -8.43
N THR A 45 5.77 6.78 -7.78
CA THR A 45 6.66 6.38 -6.67
C THR A 45 6.71 7.43 -5.58
N GLU A 46 6.78 7.00 -4.32
CA GLU A 46 7.23 7.82 -3.20
C GLU A 46 8.59 7.31 -2.72
N THR A 47 9.53 8.21 -2.52
CA THR A 47 10.89 7.92 -2.05
C THR A 47 11.15 8.66 -0.75
N TRP A 48 11.53 7.93 0.29
CA TRP A 48 12.03 8.50 1.54
C TRP A 48 13.55 8.55 1.49
N VAL A 49 14.11 9.74 1.67
CA VAL A 49 15.56 9.99 1.64
C VAL A 49 16.08 10.08 3.07
N TYR A 50 17.02 9.21 3.42
CA TYR A 50 17.60 9.13 4.76
C TYR A 50 18.86 9.98 4.92
N ASP A 51 19.20 10.35 6.14
CA ASP A 51 20.37 11.19 6.46
C ASP A 51 21.73 10.50 6.19
N ASP A 52 21.74 9.17 6.15
CA ASP A 52 22.87 8.33 5.76
C ASP A 52 23.02 8.17 4.23
N GLY A 53 22.10 8.75 3.47
CA GLY A 53 22.06 8.68 2.00
C GLY A 53 21.41 7.41 1.44
N ALA A 54 20.78 6.58 2.28
CA ALA A 54 19.91 5.52 1.80
C ALA A 54 18.56 6.08 1.30
N ASP A 55 17.88 5.30 0.47
CA ASP A 55 16.54 5.61 -0.04
C ASP A 55 15.61 4.40 0.14
N TYR A 56 14.33 4.67 0.45
CA TYR A 56 13.26 3.67 0.42
C TYR A 56 12.20 4.09 -0.60
N VAL A 57 11.94 3.25 -1.61
CA VAL A 57 11.03 3.56 -2.72
C VAL A 57 9.79 2.69 -2.63
N SER A 58 8.62 3.32 -2.52
CA SER A 58 7.31 2.69 -2.62
C SER A 58 6.70 2.99 -3.98
N ASN A 59 6.15 1.99 -4.66
CA ASN A 59 5.33 2.25 -5.85
C ASN A 59 3.99 2.85 -5.41
N MET A 60 3.31 3.57 -6.30
CA MET A 60 2.02 4.23 -6.05
C MET A 60 1.14 4.25 -7.30
N SER A 61 -0.17 4.34 -7.06
CA SER A 61 -1.20 4.55 -8.07
C SER A 61 -2.11 5.68 -7.63
N TRP A 62 -2.58 6.49 -8.58
CA TRP A 62 -3.52 7.59 -8.30
C TRP A 62 -4.75 7.59 -9.21
N ILE A 63 -5.80 8.23 -8.72
CA ILE A 63 -7.04 8.51 -9.45
C ILE A 63 -7.36 10.01 -9.38
N LYS A 64 -8.11 10.48 -10.38
CA LYS A 64 -8.77 11.78 -10.33
C LYS A 64 -10.25 11.56 -10.04
N ASN A 65 -10.75 12.19 -8.99
CA ASN A 65 -12.15 12.13 -8.59
C ASN A 65 -13.03 13.04 -9.47
N GLU A 66 -14.35 12.79 -9.46
CA GLU A 66 -15.32 13.57 -10.25
C GLU A 66 -15.37 15.06 -9.85
N ASP A 67 -15.09 15.35 -8.58
CA ASP A 67 -15.02 16.72 -8.04
C ASP A 67 -13.71 17.45 -8.40
N GLY A 68 -12.81 16.80 -9.15
CA GLY A 68 -11.53 17.34 -9.57
C GLY A 68 -10.40 17.19 -8.55
N SER A 69 -10.66 16.60 -7.38
CA SER A 69 -9.61 16.20 -6.43
C SER A 69 -8.85 14.96 -6.91
N TYR A 70 -7.72 14.66 -6.27
CA TYR A 70 -6.90 13.49 -6.56
C TYR A 70 -6.77 12.63 -5.30
N ALA A 71 -6.58 11.33 -5.49
CA ALA A 71 -6.18 10.42 -4.43
C ALA A 71 -5.08 9.53 -4.96
N TYR A 72 -4.04 9.29 -4.18
CA TYR A 72 -3.09 8.21 -4.44
C TYR A 72 -3.06 7.24 -3.28
N ALA A 73 -2.75 5.99 -3.59
CA ALA A 73 -2.38 4.99 -2.61
C ALA A 73 -0.96 4.53 -2.95
N TYR A 74 -0.23 4.07 -1.94
CA TYR A 74 0.85 3.14 -2.23
C TYR A 74 0.29 1.99 -3.05
N ASP A 75 1.03 1.60 -4.08
CA ASP A 75 0.76 0.41 -4.86
C ASP A 75 0.85 -0.73 -3.87
N SER A 76 -0.32 -1.05 -3.35
CA SER A 76 -0.88 -2.38 -3.39
C SER A 76 0.14 -3.49 -3.52
N TRP A 77 0.19 -4.34 -2.51
CA TRP A 77 0.99 -5.55 -2.55
C TRP A 77 0.62 -6.39 -3.76
N LEU A 78 1.63 -6.73 -4.55
CA LEU A 78 1.51 -7.79 -5.52
C LEU A 78 1.52 -9.13 -4.77
N THR A 79 0.39 -9.85 -4.80
CA THR A 79 0.28 -11.18 -4.22
C THR A 79 0.23 -12.22 -5.33
N THR A 80 1.16 -13.17 -5.31
CA THR A 80 1.18 -14.33 -6.20
C THR A 80 0.72 -15.58 -5.47
N ILE A 81 -0.25 -16.28 -6.04
CA ILE A 81 -0.79 -17.54 -5.54
C ILE A 81 -0.04 -18.72 -6.19
N SER A 82 0.27 -19.76 -5.42
CA SER A 82 0.86 -21.00 -5.92
C SER A 82 -0.07 -21.73 -6.89
N GLU A 83 0.48 -22.58 -7.75
CA GLU A 83 -0.29 -23.34 -8.75
C GLU A 83 -1.37 -24.24 -8.12
N ASP A 84 -1.14 -24.74 -6.91
CA ASP A 84 -2.10 -25.55 -6.15
C ASP A 84 -3.18 -24.72 -5.46
N GLY A 85 -3.09 -23.38 -5.53
CA GLY A 85 -4.03 -22.45 -4.93
C GLY A 85 -3.93 -22.34 -3.40
N MET A 86 -2.99 -23.03 -2.75
CA MET A 86 -2.95 -23.16 -1.28
C MET A 86 -2.07 -22.12 -0.58
N TYR A 87 -1.11 -21.54 -1.26
CA TYR A 87 -0.19 -20.55 -0.72
C TYR A 87 -0.25 -19.26 -1.53
N ALA A 88 0.02 -18.16 -0.86
CA ALA A 88 0.22 -16.88 -1.51
C ALA A 88 1.47 -16.21 -0.93
N ALA A 89 2.23 -15.51 -1.76
CA ALA A 89 3.35 -14.69 -1.32
C ALA A 89 3.14 -13.27 -1.85
N ASP A 90 3.33 -12.27 -1.00
CA ASP A 90 3.39 -10.88 -1.47
C ASP A 90 4.81 -10.45 -1.83
N GLU A 91 4.93 -9.28 -2.46
CA GLU A 91 6.22 -8.73 -2.90
C GLU A 91 7.18 -8.37 -1.77
N ASP A 92 6.69 -8.24 -0.53
CA ASP A 92 7.52 -8.07 0.68
C ASP A 92 8.08 -9.43 1.16
N GLY A 93 7.74 -10.53 0.47
CA GLY A 93 8.15 -11.89 0.81
C GLY A 93 7.31 -12.52 1.93
N ARG A 94 6.20 -11.89 2.36
CA ARG A 94 5.31 -12.48 3.37
C ARG A 94 4.52 -13.60 2.72
N THR A 95 4.45 -14.73 3.42
CA THR A 95 3.76 -15.92 2.95
C THR A 95 2.48 -16.15 3.71
N PHE A 96 1.45 -16.59 3.00
CA PHE A 96 0.12 -16.87 3.52
C PHE A 96 -0.33 -18.26 3.10
N PHE A 97 -1.06 -18.93 3.98
CA PHE A 97 -1.71 -20.21 3.72
C PHE A 97 -3.23 -20.01 3.64
N ARG A 98 -3.89 -20.70 2.70
CA ARG A 98 -5.35 -20.67 2.56
C ARG A 98 -6.02 -21.57 3.60
N ASP A 99 -6.63 -20.96 4.61
CA ASP A 99 -7.40 -21.69 5.64
C ASP A 99 -8.77 -22.13 5.13
N ALA A 100 -9.38 -21.33 4.25
CA ALA A 100 -10.73 -21.58 3.75
C ALA A 100 -10.94 -20.98 2.34
N GLY A 101 -11.90 -21.56 1.62
CA GLY A 101 -12.22 -21.20 0.24
C GLY A 101 -11.78 -22.27 -0.76
N ASP A 102 -12.28 -22.15 -1.99
CA ASP A 102 -11.92 -23.04 -3.09
C ASP A 102 -10.51 -22.69 -3.62
N PRO A 103 -9.54 -23.63 -3.64
CA PRO A 103 -8.22 -23.40 -4.22
C PRO A 103 -8.25 -22.92 -5.68
N LEU A 104 -9.32 -23.24 -6.41
CA LEU A 104 -9.51 -22.81 -7.81
C LEU A 104 -10.17 -21.43 -7.94
N ALA A 105 -10.60 -20.80 -6.84
CA ALA A 105 -11.25 -19.49 -6.86
C ALA A 105 -10.25 -18.31 -6.92
N GLY A 106 -8.98 -18.56 -7.20
CA GLY A 106 -7.95 -17.53 -7.24
C GLY A 106 -7.79 -16.88 -5.86
N TYR A 107 -7.80 -15.55 -5.78
CA TYR A 107 -7.52 -14.86 -4.53
C TYR A 107 -8.64 -14.90 -3.48
N VAL A 108 -9.87 -15.22 -3.88
CA VAL A 108 -11.02 -15.29 -2.98
C VAL A 108 -10.84 -16.43 -1.99
N GLY A 109 -10.90 -16.12 -0.69
CA GLY A 109 -10.67 -17.09 0.37
C GLY A 109 -10.20 -16.42 1.65
N THR A 110 -9.87 -17.26 2.62
CA THR A 110 -9.28 -16.84 3.88
C THR A 110 -7.82 -17.24 3.90
N TRP A 111 -6.94 -16.28 4.18
CA TRP A 111 -5.49 -16.45 4.14
C TRP A 111 -4.88 -16.07 5.48
N THR A 112 -4.09 -16.93 6.09
CA THR A 112 -3.34 -16.63 7.32
C THR A 112 -1.86 -16.57 7.03
N ALA A 113 -1.20 -15.50 7.50
CA ALA A 113 0.24 -15.35 7.39
C ALA A 113 0.95 -16.48 8.15
N LEU A 114 1.93 -17.11 7.51
CA LEU A 114 2.75 -18.15 8.14
C LEU A 114 3.77 -17.55 9.10
N ASP A 115 4.23 -16.34 8.82
CA ASP A 115 5.20 -15.60 9.60
C ASP A 115 4.56 -14.44 10.37
N VAL A 116 5.19 -14.04 11.47
CA VAL A 116 4.83 -12.83 12.20
C VAL A 116 5.41 -11.60 11.52
N TYR A 117 4.64 -10.52 11.47
CA TYR A 117 5.03 -9.24 10.89
C TYR A 117 5.43 -8.25 11.98
N GLU A 118 6.61 -7.65 11.89
CA GLU A 118 7.03 -6.58 12.80
C GLU A 118 6.57 -5.22 12.27
N TYR A 119 5.82 -4.49 13.09
CA TYR A 119 5.39 -3.12 12.81
C TYR A 119 5.45 -2.28 14.08
N ASN A 120 6.15 -1.15 14.03
CA ASN A 120 6.33 -0.23 15.16
C ASN A 120 6.81 -0.93 16.45
N GLY A 121 7.71 -1.91 16.34
CA GLY A 121 8.25 -2.68 17.47
C GLY A 121 7.29 -3.68 18.09
N MET A 122 6.15 -3.97 17.44
CA MET A 122 5.23 -5.03 17.82
C MET A 122 5.15 -6.10 16.74
N LEU A 123 5.07 -7.36 17.15
CA LEU A 123 4.85 -8.48 16.24
C LEU A 123 3.34 -8.75 16.08
N TYR A 124 2.92 -9.02 14.85
CA TYR A 124 1.54 -9.26 14.47
C TYR A 124 1.39 -10.57 13.69
N THR A 125 0.32 -11.31 13.97
CA THR A 125 -0.21 -12.33 13.07
C THR A 125 -1.31 -11.69 12.22
N ILE A 126 -1.29 -11.95 10.91
CA ILE A 126 -2.21 -11.37 9.95
C ILE A 126 -3.13 -12.45 9.37
N LYS A 127 -4.42 -12.17 9.32
CA LYS A 127 -5.43 -12.98 8.63
C LYS A 127 -6.19 -12.11 7.65
N ASN A 128 -6.30 -12.51 6.40
CA ASN A 128 -7.04 -11.81 5.36
C ASN A 128 -8.28 -12.61 4.96
N GLU A 129 -9.42 -11.93 4.88
CA GLU A 129 -10.65 -12.46 4.29
C GLU A 129 -10.90 -11.73 2.98
N ILE A 130 -10.79 -12.46 1.87
CA ILE A 130 -10.87 -11.92 0.51
C ILE A 130 -12.18 -12.37 -0.14
N TYR A 131 -12.99 -11.41 -0.56
CA TYR A 131 -14.34 -11.62 -1.08
C TYR A 131 -14.39 -11.46 -2.61
N ALA A 132 -15.33 -12.16 -3.25
CA ALA A 132 -15.47 -12.18 -4.72
C ALA A 132 -15.87 -10.84 -5.35
N ASN A 133 -16.37 -9.89 -4.57
CA ASN A 133 -16.75 -8.54 -5.03
C ASN A 133 -15.58 -7.55 -5.05
N CYS A 134 -14.33 -8.03 -5.17
CA CYS A 134 -13.12 -7.21 -5.16
C CYS A 134 -12.86 -6.44 -3.85
N THR A 135 -13.40 -6.93 -2.73
CA THR A 135 -13.15 -6.36 -1.39
C THR A 135 -12.60 -7.41 -0.44
N GLY A 136 -12.11 -6.99 0.71
CA GLY A 136 -11.65 -7.88 1.77
C GLY A 136 -11.46 -7.16 3.10
N LEU A 137 -11.05 -7.92 4.10
CA LEU A 137 -10.67 -7.43 5.43
C LEU A 137 -9.35 -8.07 5.85
N SER A 138 -8.44 -7.28 6.41
CA SER A 138 -7.23 -7.78 7.07
C SER A 138 -7.31 -7.58 8.57
N PHE A 139 -7.10 -8.65 9.31
CA PHE A 139 -7.16 -8.72 10.76
C PHE A 139 -5.76 -8.89 11.31
N TRP A 140 -5.31 -7.93 12.10
CA TRP A 140 -3.98 -7.92 12.70
C TRP A 140 -4.11 -8.20 14.18
N THR A 141 -3.48 -9.26 14.66
CA THR A 141 -3.48 -9.63 16.08
C THR A 141 -2.07 -9.52 16.60
N ASN A 142 -1.83 -8.65 17.57
CA ASN A 142 -0.50 -8.47 18.12
C ASN A 142 -0.05 -9.68 18.96
N GLN A 143 1.23 -9.72 19.33
CA GLN A 143 1.85 -10.78 20.13
C GLN A 143 1.21 -11.02 21.52
N TYR A 144 0.33 -10.13 21.98
CA TYR A 144 -0.42 -10.28 23.24
C TYR A 144 -1.86 -10.78 23.01
N GLY A 145 -2.23 -11.11 21.76
CA GLY A 145 -3.57 -11.58 21.39
C GLY A 145 -4.60 -10.47 21.24
N VAL A 146 -4.19 -9.20 21.20
CA VAL A 146 -5.10 -8.07 20.99
C VAL A 146 -5.24 -7.83 19.49
N ALA A 147 -6.47 -7.90 18.99
CA ALA A 147 -6.80 -7.60 17.61
C ALA A 147 -6.98 -6.09 17.42
N ASP A 148 -6.34 -5.54 16.40
CA ASP A 148 -6.64 -4.19 15.91
C ASP A 148 -8.00 -4.17 15.18
N LYS A 149 -8.49 -2.95 14.91
CA LYS A 149 -9.60 -2.77 13.98
C LYS A 149 -9.26 -3.44 12.63
N PRO A 150 -10.19 -4.17 12.00
CA PRO A 150 -9.95 -4.75 10.68
C PRO A 150 -9.67 -3.66 9.64
N TRP A 151 -8.63 -3.87 8.83
CA TRP A 151 -8.27 -3.00 7.72
C TRP A 151 -9.09 -3.38 6.49
N GLU A 152 -9.85 -2.44 5.93
CA GLU A 152 -10.59 -2.70 4.70
C GLU A 152 -9.63 -2.84 3.52
N MET A 153 -9.81 -3.90 2.72
CA MET A 153 -9.00 -4.20 1.54
C MET A 153 -9.82 -4.04 0.26
N VAL A 154 -9.12 -3.69 -0.82
CA VAL A 154 -9.59 -3.81 -2.20
C VAL A 154 -8.56 -4.61 -2.99
N TRP A 155 -9.01 -5.44 -3.92
CA TRP A 155 -8.13 -6.25 -4.76
C TRP A 155 -8.63 -6.38 -6.19
N TYR A 156 -7.73 -6.68 -7.12
CA TYR A 156 -8.08 -6.97 -8.52
C TYR A 156 -7.05 -7.90 -9.19
N PRO A 157 -7.46 -8.70 -10.19
CA PRO A 157 -6.53 -9.56 -10.92
C PRO A 157 -5.57 -8.74 -11.79
N TYR A 158 -4.30 -9.15 -11.85
CA TYR A 158 -3.26 -8.52 -12.67
C TYR A 158 -2.75 -9.43 -13.78
N LYS A 159 -2.30 -10.64 -13.40
CA LYS A 159 -1.84 -11.70 -14.31
C LYS A 159 -2.29 -13.06 -13.77
N GLU A 160 -2.00 -14.13 -14.49
CA GLU A 160 -2.25 -15.49 -14.01
C GLU A 160 -1.69 -15.66 -12.59
N ASN A 161 -2.56 -16.11 -11.68
CA ASN A 161 -2.30 -16.29 -10.25
C ASN A 161 -1.69 -15.09 -9.53
N THR A 162 -1.82 -13.88 -10.08
CA THR A 162 -1.20 -12.67 -9.52
C THR A 162 -2.24 -11.57 -9.37
N TYR A 163 -2.31 -11.01 -8.17
CA TYR A 163 -3.34 -10.08 -7.75
C TYR A 163 -2.71 -8.86 -7.13
N ILE A 164 -3.34 -7.72 -7.36
CA ILE A 164 -2.95 -6.47 -6.74
C ILE A 164 -3.95 -6.19 -5.61
N ASN A 165 -3.48 -5.80 -4.42
CA ASN A 165 -4.36 -5.52 -3.29
C ASN A 165 -3.81 -4.45 -2.34
N TYR A 166 -4.68 -3.61 -1.76
CA TYR A 166 -4.30 -2.51 -0.86
C TYR A 166 -5.32 -2.29 0.25
N TYR A 167 -4.92 -1.60 1.33
CA TYR A 167 -5.84 -1.12 2.36
C TYR A 167 -6.51 0.19 1.93
N LYS A 168 -7.83 0.30 2.04
CA LYS A 168 -8.56 1.53 1.71
C LYS A 168 -8.14 2.72 2.58
N GLU A 169 -7.80 2.47 3.84
CA GLU A 169 -7.39 3.54 4.76
C GLU A 169 -5.97 4.04 4.47
N ALA A 170 -5.23 3.40 3.54
CA ALA A 170 -3.96 3.88 3.01
C ALA A 170 -4.12 4.83 1.80
N LEU A 171 -5.33 5.32 1.52
CA LEU A 171 -5.59 6.34 0.50
C LEU A 171 -5.27 7.75 1.02
N ILE A 172 -4.35 8.45 0.33
CA ILE A 172 -4.01 9.84 0.61
C ILE A 172 -4.77 10.74 -0.38
N HIS A 173 -5.72 11.50 0.15
CA HIS A 173 -6.54 12.45 -0.61
C HIS A 173 -5.93 13.86 -0.61
N PHE A 174 -5.92 14.53 -1.77
CA PHE A 174 -5.43 15.90 -1.88
C PHE A 174 -6.07 16.65 -3.06
N THR A 175 -5.96 17.98 -3.02
CA THR A 175 -6.50 18.88 -4.06
C THR A 175 -5.41 19.80 -4.58
N ILE A 176 -5.39 20.01 -5.89
CA ILE A 176 -4.55 21.03 -6.53
C ILE A 176 -5.12 22.41 -6.18
N LEU A 177 -4.45 23.18 -5.32
CA LEU A 177 -4.86 24.56 -5.07
C LEU A 177 -4.50 25.42 -6.29
N PRO A 178 -5.45 26.24 -6.79
CA PRO A 178 -5.15 27.25 -7.79
C PRO A 178 -4.14 28.27 -7.23
N ASP A 179 -3.39 28.91 -8.13
CA ASP A 179 -2.44 29.97 -7.78
C ASP A 179 -3.12 31.22 -7.19
#